data_AF-A5JV20-F1
#
_entry.id   AF-A5JV20-F1
#
_cell.length_a   1.000
_cell.length_b   1.000
_cell.length_c   1.000
_cell.angle_alpha   90.00
_cell.angle_beta   90.00
_cell.angle_gamma   90.00
#
_symmetry.space_group_name_H-M   'P 1'
#
loop_
_entity.id
_entity.type
_entity.pdbx_description
1 polymer ?
#
loop_
_entity_poly.entity_id
_entity_poly.type
_entity_poly.pdbx_seq_one_letter_code
_entity_poly.pdbx_strand_id
1 'polypeptide(L)' 'ETLIHECPDYKTGGPNSCYFSKKYTSIWKMYVITVSAINQMGISSSDPLYVDVTYI' A
#
# COMPACT_ATOMS: atom_id res chain seq x y z
N GLU A 1 -14.88 11.11 -0.80
CA GLU A 1 -14.53 10.11 0.22
C GLU A 1 -13.25 9.41 -0.24
N THR A 2 -12.20 9.40 0.57
CA THR A 2 -10.93 8.72 0.26
C THR A 2 -11.08 7.23 0.56
N LEU A 3 -11.12 6.40 -0.49
CA LEU A 3 -11.19 4.95 -0.37
C LEU A 3 -9.80 4.40 -0.03
N ILE A 4 -9.66 3.78 1.15
CA ILE A 4 -8.40 3.15 1.60
C ILE A 4 -8.48 1.66 1.32
N HIS A 5 -7.44 1.11 0.67
CA HIS A 5 -7.28 -0.31 0.46
C HIS A 5 -6.09 -0.82 1.27
N GLU A 6 -6.37 -1.65 2.26
CA GLU A 6 -5.33 -2.40 2.98
C GLU A 6 -4.67 -3.42 2.06
N CYS A 7 -3.41 -3.77 2.33
CA CYS A 7 -2.74 -4.79 1.54
C CYS A 7 -3.54 -6.10 1.59
N PRO A 8 -3.92 -6.66 0.43
CA PRO A 8 -4.68 -7.91 0.40
C PRO A 8 -3.81 -9.11 0.78
N ASP A 9 -2.47 -8.96 0.71
CA ASP A 9 -1.52 -10.03 0.96
C ASP A 9 -0.31 -9.59 1.80
N TYR A 10 -0.50 -9.54 3.12
CA TYR A 10 0.57 -9.36 4.08
C TYR A 10 1.36 -10.64 4.40
N LYS A 11 0.93 -11.82 3.92
CA LYS A 11 1.45 -13.13 4.38
C LYS A 11 2.27 -13.87 3.33
N THR A 12 1.82 -13.89 2.07
CA THR A 12 2.46 -14.63 0.98
C THR A 12 3.38 -13.75 0.12
N GLY A 13 3.28 -12.43 0.22
CA GLY A 13 4.16 -11.49 -0.50
C GLY A 13 5.62 -11.51 -0.06
N GLY A 14 5.93 -12.08 1.11
CA GLY A 14 7.27 -12.08 1.72
C GLY A 14 7.51 -10.93 2.69
N PRO A 15 8.67 -10.88 3.37
CA PRO A 15 8.98 -9.84 4.34
C PRO A 15 8.89 -8.44 3.71
N ASN A 16 8.26 -7.49 4.40
CA ASN A 16 8.14 -6.08 3.98
C ASN A 16 7.56 -5.88 2.56
N SER A 17 6.71 -6.80 2.10
CA SER A 17 6.24 -6.84 0.72
C SER A 17 4.70 -6.86 0.68
N CYS A 18 4.13 -6.22 -0.34
CA CYS A 18 2.70 -6.20 -0.60
C CYS A 18 2.44 -6.20 -2.11
N TYR A 19 1.45 -6.98 -2.57
CA TYR A 19 1.05 -7.03 -3.98
C TYR A 19 -0.40 -6.57 -4.19
N PHE A 20 -0.57 -5.50 -4.97
CA PHE A 20 -1.86 -5.03 -5.44
C PHE A 20 -2.09 -5.46 -6.89
N SER A 21 -3.08 -6.33 -7.10
CA SER A 21 -3.43 -6.79 -8.45
C SER A 21 -4.17 -5.70 -9.26
N LYS A 22 -4.37 -5.97 -10.56
CA LYS A 22 -5.18 -5.15 -11.49
C LYS A 22 -6.60 -4.85 -11.00
N LYS A 23 -7.13 -5.59 -10.01
CA LYS A 23 -8.41 -5.28 -9.36
C LYS A 23 -8.35 -3.97 -8.56
N TYR A 24 -7.18 -3.61 -8.05
CA TYR A 24 -6.94 -2.45 -7.18
C TYR A 24 -6.23 -1.30 -7.91
N THR A 25 -5.53 -1.61 -9.01
CA THR A 25 -4.73 -0.64 -9.77
C THR A 25 -5.37 -0.29 -11.12
N SER A 26 -5.24 0.96 -11.54
CA SER A 26 -5.63 1.45 -12.87
C SER A 26 -4.53 2.32 -13.43
N ILE A 27 -4.28 2.20 -14.74
CA ILE A 27 -3.45 3.16 -15.47
C ILE A 27 -4.08 4.56 -15.32
N TRP A 28 -3.25 5.60 -15.31
CA TRP A 28 -3.65 7.01 -15.21
C TRP A 28 -4.25 7.43 -13.87
N LYS A 29 -4.11 6.61 -12.83
CA LYS A 29 -4.44 6.98 -11.46
C LYS A 29 -3.17 7.08 -10.61
N MET A 30 -3.08 8.17 -9.86
CA MET A 30 -2.09 8.30 -8.80
C MET A 30 -2.60 7.64 -7.52
N TYR A 31 -1.71 6.88 -6.90
CA TYR A 31 -1.96 6.22 -5.62
C TYR A 31 -1.10 6.86 -4.54
N VAL A 32 -1.65 6.94 -3.33
CA VAL A 32 -0.91 7.34 -2.13
C VAL A 32 -0.81 6.12 -1.24
N ILE A 33 0.41 5.72 -0.91
CA ILE A 33 0.70 4.56 -0.08
C ILE A 33 1.31 5.03 1.22
N THR A 34 0.79 4.51 2.33
CA THR A 34 1.37 4.70 3.66
C THR A 34 1.52 3.32 4.29
N VAL A 35 2.65 3.08 4.95
CA VAL A 35 2.89 1.85 5.70
C VAL A 35 2.73 2.16 7.18
N SER A 36 1.89 1.39 7.86
CA SER A 36 1.69 1.50 9.30
C SER A 36 2.17 0.24 10.01
N ALA A 37 2.96 0.41 11.05
CA ALA A 37 3.46 -0.66 11.91
C ALA A 37 2.86 -0.51 13.31
N ILE A 38 2.40 -1.63 13.88
CA ILE A 38 1.81 -1.69 15.22
C ILE A 38 2.71 -2.58 16.09
N ASN A 39 3.13 -2.06 17.24
CA ASN A 39 3.85 -2.83 18.25
C ASN A 39 3.34 -2.47 19.66
N GLN A 40 3.98 -3.00 20.70
CA GLN A 40 3.59 -2.74 22.10
C GLN A 40 3.70 -1.27 22.51
N MET A 41 4.48 -0.46 21.80
CA MET A 41 4.65 0.98 22.04
C MET A 41 3.62 1.83 21.30
N GLY A 42 2.84 1.26 20.38
CA GLY A 42 1.78 1.94 19.65
C GLY A 42 1.83 1.75 18.14
N ILE A 43 1.25 2.70 17.42
CA ILE A 43 1.20 2.74 15.95
C ILE A 43 2.18 3.80 15.45
N SER A 44 3.00 3.44 14.47
CA SER A 44 3.85 4.36 13.72
C SER A 44 3.53 4.24 12.24
N SER A 45 3.44 5.36 11.54
CA SER A 45 3.14 5.41 10.11
C SER A 45 4.28 6.09 9.36
N SER A 46 4.57 5.61 8.15
CA SER A 46 5.55 6.21 7.25
C SER A 46 5.06 7.55 6.69
N ASP A 47 5.98 8.28 6.06
CA ASP A 47 5.59 9.34 5.13
C ASP A 47 4.80 8.75 3.94
N PRO A 48 3.87 9.53 3.34
CA PRO A 48 3.12 9.09 2.17
C PRO A 48 4.01 9.00 0.93
N LEU A 49 3.87 7.90 0.18
CA LEU A 49 4.51 7.72 -1.11
C LEU A 49 3.48 7.84 -2.24
N TYR A 50 3.78 8.69 -3.22
CA TYR A 50 2.95 8.86 -4.42
C TYR A 50 3.45 7.95 -5.54
N VAL A 51 2.58 7.10 -6.07
CA VAL A 51 2.93 6.08 -7.07
C VAL A 51 2.06 6.23 -8.32
N ASP A 52 2.72 6.24 -9.48
CA ASP A 52 2.10 6.06 -10.79
C ASP A 52 2.38 4.64 -11.30
N VAL A 53 1.34 3.96 -11.76
CA VAL A 53 1.37 2.56 -12.24
C VAL A 53 1.68 2.44 -13.74
N THR A 54 1.99 3.54 -14.42
CA THR A 54 2.32 3.58 -15.85
C THR A 54 3.68 2.99 -16.22
N TYR A 55 4.56 2.75 -15.24
CA TYR A 55 5.87 2.14 -15.43
C TYR A 55 5.95 0.78 -14.72
N ILE A 56 5.64 -0.30 -15.46
CA ILE A 56 5.99 -1.68 -15.08
C ILE A 56 6.63 -2.35 -16.30
#